data_AF-A0A7J9QID0-F1
#
_entry.id   AF-A0A7J9QID0-F1
#
_cell.length_a   1.000
_cell.length_b   1.000
_cell.length_c   1.000
_cell.angle_alpha   90.00
_cell.angle_beta   90.00
_cell.angle_gamma   90.00
#
_symmetry.space_group_name_H-M   'P 1'
#
loop_
_entity.id
_entity.type
_entity.pdbx_description
1 polymer ?
#
loop_
_entity_poly.entity_id
_entity_poly.type
_entity_poly.pdbx_seq_one_letter_code
_entity_poly.pdbx_strand_id
1 'polypeptide(L)'
;MDLKIFSILVILMIIPVGTIFADSLISVQTDDTTYDEGDTIVISGEIQTIIGQTPVTMQLFKDGNMVEIAQITVSKDGNYSYTILAEGSLWQSQGEYVVKVTYGEGNIAETTFLYTPKSEVITTTDIFEVDAGNSGTFDLAYTIRGGTLSNISIDENIFGLVVEINASDDGKIVLDLPRKYIDAEKQNGKDEVFIILVEKQNGDVVETTYKEETSHSEIRTIMINFEEGDSKIQVIGTYVIPEFGTIVMIILTVGIMTSVILTRNRFQIKI
;
A
#
# COMPACT_ATOMS: atom_id res chain seq x y z
N MET A 1 10.49 -15.02 56.73
CA MET A 1 11.34 -14.89 55.53
C MET A 1 10.67 -13.85 54.66
N ASP A 2 10.92 -12.58 54.95
CA ASP A 2 10.24 -11.45 54.30
C ASP A 2 11.25 -10.76 53.39
N LEU A 3 11.32 -11.22 52.14
CA LEU A 3 12.17 -10.63 51.13
C LEU A 3 11.38 -9.52 50.42
N LYS A 4 11.60 -8.28 50.87
CA LYS A 4 11.09 -7.07 50.20
C LYS A 4 11.75 -6.95 48.83
N ILE A 5 10.96 -7.02 47.76
CA ILE A 5 11.42 -6.82 46.38
C ILE A 5 11.65 -5.33 46.18
N PHE A 6 12.90 -4.96 45.92
CA PHE A 6 13.32 -3.61 45.55
C PHE A 6 13.09 -3.43 44.04
N SER A 7 12.15 -2.57 43.63
CA SER A 7 12.04 -2.13 42.24
C SER A 7 13.11 -1.08 41.96
N ILE A 8 14.09 -1.41 41.12
CA ILE A 8 15.05 -0.44 40.57
C ILE A 8 14.36 0.23 39.37
N LEU A 9 14.02 1.50 39.53
CA LEU A 9 13.59 2.39 38.45
C LEU A 9 14.84 2.80 37.65
N VAL A 10 15.01 2.25 36.44
CA VAL A 10 16.04 2.69 35.51
C VAL A 10 15.54 3.96 34.83
N ILE A 11 16.00 5.12 35.30
CA ILE A 11 15.84 6.39 34.59
C ILE A 11 16.93 6.43 33.51
N LEU A 12 16.51 6.30 32.26
CA LEU A 12 17.38 6.45 31.09
C LEU A 12 17.68 7.95 30.91
N MET A 13 18.83 8.38 31.42
CA MET A 13 19.35 9.73 31.22
C MET A 13 19.93 9.81 29.80
N ILE A 14 19.18 10.41 28.87
CA ILE A 14 19.68 10.71 27.54
C ILE A 14 20.62 11.90 27.68
N ILE A 15 21.92 11.64 27.57
CA ILE A 15 22.95 12.69 27.48
C ILE A 15 22.93 13.16 26.01
N PRO A 16 22.60 14.43 25.71
CA PRO A 16 22.85 14.94 24.37
C PRO A 16 24.36 14.92 24.15
N VAL A 17 24.81 14.04 23.25
CA VAL A 17 26.19 14.06 22.77
C VAL A 17 26.29 15.25 21.83
N GLY A 18 26.61 16.42 22.39
CA GLY A 18 26.96 17.58 21.59
C GLY A 18 28.26 17.27 20.86
N THR A 19 28.18 17.10 19.54
CA THR A 19 29.35 17.10 18.67
C THR A 19 29.96 18.50 18.69
N ILE A 20 31.22 18.59 19.09
CA ILE A 20 31.99 19.84 19.04
C ILE A 20 32.36 20.06 17.57
N PHE A 21 31.57 20.84 16.85
CA PHE A 21 31.92 21.29 15.50
C PHE A 21 32.98 22.40 15.59
N ALA A 22 33.93 22.39 14.66
CA ALA A 22 34.82 23.52 14.42
C ALA A 22 34.00 24.81 14.24
N ASP A 23 34.51 25.96 14.69
CA ASP A 23 33.89 27.28 14.50
C ASP A 23 33.76 27.58 13.00
N SER A 24 32.70 27.06 12.38
CA SER A 24 32.30 27.43 11.03
C SER A 24 31.72 28.84 11.10
N LEU A 25 32.10 29.70 10.14
CA LEU A 25 31.57 31.07 10.06
C LEU A 25 30.05 31.11 9.78
N ILE A 26 29.45 29.96 9.47
CA ILE A 26 28.04 29.76 9.17
C ILE A 26 27.45 28.71 10.10
N SER A 27 26.22 28.92 10.53
CA SER A 27 25.40 27.96 11.26
C SER A 27 24.15 27.64 10.46
N VAL A 28 23.56 26.46 10.62
CA VAL A 28 22.26 26.11 10.02
C VAL A 28 21.44 25.30 11.00
N GLN A 29 20.14 25.56 11.01
CA GLN A 29 19.13 24.80 11.73
C GLN A 29 17.81 24.84 10.95
N THR A 30 16.91 23.96 11.34
CA THR A 30 15.51 23.95 10.93
C THR A 30 14.63 24.38 12.11
N ASP A 31 13.40 24.82 11.85
CA ASP A 31 12.47 25.25 12.89
C ASP A 31 11.90 24.08 13.72
N ASP A 32 11.95 22.86 13.19
CA ASP A 32 11.67 21.60 13.87
C ASP A 32 12.69 20.52 13.44
N THR A 33 12.75 19.42 14.19
CA THR A 33 13.52 18.22 13.90
C THR A 33 12.70 17.14 13.17
N THR A 34 11.38 17.30 13.10
CA THR A 34 10.45 16.37 12.46
C THR A 34 9.41 17.12 11.65
N TYR A 35 9.08 16.62 10.46
CA TYR A 35 8.08 17.19 9.56
C TYR A 35 7.22 16.11 8.92
N ASP A 36 5.95 16.44 8.69
CA ASP A 36 5.00 15.67 7.91
C ASP A 36 4.77 16.29 6.52
N GLU A 37 4.21 15.52 5.58
CA GLU A 37 3.88 16.08 4.26
C GLU A 37 2.91 17.26 4.32
N GLY A 38 3.23 18.28 3.52
CA GLY A 38 2.52 19.56 3.49
C GLY A 38 3.01 20.55 4.54
N ASP A 39 3.94 20.16 5.43
CA ASP A 39 4.58 21.10 6.33
C ASP A 39 5.50 22.06 5.58
N THR A 40 5.63 23.26 6.11
CA THR A 40 6.61 24.25 5.64
C THR A 40 7.85 24.18 6.51
N ILE A 41 8.96 23.74 5.94
CA ILE A 41 10.26 23.66 6.60
C ILE A 41 10.93 25.02 6.50
N VAL A 42 11.29 25.62 7.63
CA VAL A 42 12.03 26.87 7.69
C VAL A 42 13.49 26.58 8.02
N ILE A 43 14.35 26.68 7.01
CA ILE A 43 15.80 26.60 7.17
C ILE A 43 16.30 27.99 7.53
N SER A 44 17.10 28.11 8.59
CA SER A 44 17.66 29.38 9.04
C SER A 44 19.06 29.23 9.60
N GLY A 45 19.79 30.34 9.66
CA GLY A 45 21.14 30.36 10.19
C GLY A 45 21.72 31.76 10.25
N GLU A 46 22.90 31.84 10.82
CA GLU A 46 23.65 33.09 11.00
C GLU A 46 25.06 32.96 10.44
N ILE A 47 25.56 34.08 9.93
CA ILE A 47 26.94 34.24 9.46
C ILE A 47 27.66 35.22 10.37
N GLN A 48 28.76 34.76 10.97
CA GLN A 48 29.55 35.58 11.90
C GLN A 48 30.28 36.73 11.20
N THR A 49 30.80 36.48 9.98
CA THR A 49 31.56 37.47 9.20
C THR A 49 31.05 37.55 7.77
N ILE A 50 30.42 38.68 7.43
CA ILE A 50 29.84 38.91 6.11
C ILE A 50 30.93 39.34 5.12
N ILE A 51 31.06 38.61 4.01
CA ILE A 51 32.00 38.88 2.92
C ILE A 51 31.24 39.47 1.74
N GLY A 52 31.18 40.80 1.66
CA GLY A 52 30.56 41.52 0.53
C GLY A 52 29.07 41.16 0.35
N GLN A 53 28.68 40.82 -0.88
CA GLN A 53 27.32 40.38 -1.23
C GLN A 53 27.27 38.88 -1.55
N THR A 54 28.16 38.09 -0.96
CA THR A 54 28.22 36.64 -1.19
C THR A 54 26.92 35.99 -0.68
N PRO A 55 26.21 35.20 -1.49
CA PRO A 55 25.03 34.46 -1.03
C PRO A 55 25.43 33.14 -0.32
N VAL A 56 24.52 32.60 0.47
CA VAL A 56 24.59 31.22 0.98
C VAL A 56 24.04 30.28 -0.08
N THR A 57 24.76 29.20 -0.37
CA THR A 57 24.22 28.10 -1.19
C THR A 57 23.67 27.03 -0.26
N MET A 58 22.37 26.79 -0.31
CA MET A 58 21.68 25.72 0.42
C MET A 58 21.45 24.54 -0.53
N GLN A 59 21.73 23.34 -0.05
CA GLN A 59 21.51 22.07 -0.74
C GLN A 59 20.79 21.12 0.22
N LEU A 60 19.72 20.50 -0.25
CA LEU A 60 18.97 19.48 0.47
C LEU A 60 19.24 18.11 -0.15
N PHE A 61 19.58 17.13 0.67
CA PHE A 61 19.88 15.77 0.23
C PHE A 61 18.99 14.73 0.92
N LYS A 62 18.70 13.65 0.18
CA LYS A 62 18.08 12.42 0.66
C LYS A 62 18.85 11.23 0.11
N ASP A 63 19.41 10.40 0.99
CA ASP A 63 20.20 9.20 0.64
C ASP A 63 21.32 9.48 -0.40
N GLY A 64 21.93 10.67 -0.29
CA GLY A 64 22.98 11.15 -1.20
C GLY A 64 22.48 11.78 -2.50
N ASN A 65 21.18 11.72 -2.80
CA ASN A 65 20.58 12.38 -3.96
C ASN A 65 20.19 13.83 -3.64
N MET A 66 20.41 14.73 -4.61
CA MET A 66 20.01 16.13 -4.48
C MET A 66 18.50 16.27 -4.64
N VAL A 67 17.85 16.84 -3.63
CA VAL A 67 16.41 17.14 -3.63
C VAL A 67 16.20 18.59 -4.06
N GLU A 68 16.95 19.53 -3.47
CA GLU A 68 16.76 20.95 -3.71
C GLU A 68 18.07 21.73 -3.60
N ILE A 69 18.15 22.84 -4.34
CA ILE A 69 19.27 23.78 -4.27
C ILE A 69 18.76 25.21 -4.39
N ALA A 70 19.24 26.09 -3.50
CA ALA A 70 18.87 27.49 -3.50
C ALA A 70 20.07 28.40 -3.18
N GLN A 71 20.05 29.63 -3.72
CA GLN A 71 20.97 30.70 -3.32
C GLN A 71 20.22 31.74 -2.50
N ILE A 72 20.68 31.99 -1.27
CA ILE A 72 20.00 32.82 -0.28
C ILE A 72 20.84 34.08 -0.04
N THR A 73 20.23 35.24 -0.19
CA THR A 73 20.87 36.52 0.15
C THR A 73 20.94 36.69 1.66
N VAL A 74 22.11 37.06 2.16
CA VAL A 74 22.36 37.28 3.59
C VAL A 74 21.90 38.69 3.98
N SER A 75 21.19 38.81 5.09
CA SER A 75 20.81 40.10 5.66
C SER A 75 22.03 40.87 6.20
N LYS A 76 21.88 42.18 6.45
CA LYS A 76 22.96 43.01 7.01
C LYS A 76 23.40 42.57 8.41
N ASP A 77 22.54 41.84 9.10
CA ASP A 77 22.75 41.39 10.47
C ASP A 77 23.33 39.96 10.51
N GLY A 78 23.64 39.37 9.35
CA GLY A 78 24.25 38.04 9.22
C GLY A 78 23.22 36.90 9.10
N ASN A 79 21.95 37.18 9.35
CA ASN A 79 20.89 36.18 9.31
C ASN A 79 20.48 35.84 7.87
N TYR A 80 20.11 34.59 7.65
CA TYR A 80 19.49 34.12 6.41
C TYR A 80 18.39 33.10 6.72
N SER A 81 17.43 32.98 5.82
CA SER A 81 16.36 31.99 5.92
C SER A 81 15.84 31.59 4.54
N TYR A 82 15.36 30.35 4.43
CA TYR A 82 14.72 29.80 3.26
C TYR A 82 13.60 28.85 3.68
N THR A 83 12.50 28.86 2.94
CA THR A 83 11.33 28.03 3.23
C THR A 83 11.10 27.02 2.13
N ILE A 84 10.87 25.77 2.51
CA ILE A 84 10.53 24.69 1.59
C ILE A 84 9.18 24.12 1.99
N LEU A 85 8.31 23.88 1.01
CA LEU A 85 7.09 23.11 1.23
C LEU A 85 7.43 21.62 1.04
N ALA A 86 7.25 20.81 2.08
CA ALA A 86 7.55 19.38 2.08
C ALA A 86 6.47 18.57 1.33
N GLU A 87 6.29 18.86 0.05
CA GLU A 87 5.26 18.31 -0.83
C GLU A 87 5.80 18.11 -2.26
N GLY A 88 5.26 17.13 -2.98
CA GLY A 88 5.53 16.89 -4.40
C GLY A 88 6.38 15.65 -4.68
N SER A 89 6.76 15.47 -5.95
CA SER A 89 7.39 14.22 -6.42
C SER A 89 8.77 13.93 -5.83
N LEU A 90 9.42 14.92 -5.22
CA LEU A 90 10.73 14.78 -4.56
C LEU A 90 10.61 14.48 -3.05
N TRP A 91 9.39 14.49 -2.51
CA TRP A 91 9.05 14.29 -1.09
C TRP A 91 8.31 12.97 -0.86
N GLN A 92 8.83 11.88 -1.42
CA GLN A 92 8.18 10.56 -1.38
C GLN A 92 8.82 9.61 -0.37
N SER A 93 10.10 9.82 -0.05
CA SER A 93 10.88 8.89 0.76
C SER A 93 10.89 9.31 2.22
N GLN A 94 10.31 8.49 3.10
CA GLN A 94 10.40 8.68 4.54
C GLN A 94 11.86 8.67 5.03
N GLY A 95 12.13 9.39 6.12
CA GLY A 95 13.33 9.25 6.93
C GLY A 95 14.17 10.51 6.98
N GLU A 96 15.47 10.35 7.15
CA GLU A 96 16.39 11.47 7.36
C GLU A 96 16.67 12.23 6.07
N TYR A 97 16.65 13.56 6.15
CA TYR A 97 17.08 14.51 5.14
C TYR A 97 18.22 15.35 5.69
N VAL A 98 19.18 15.70 4.84
CA VAL A 98 20.37 16.48 5.20
C VAL A 98 20.34 17.83 4.51
N VAL A 99 20.29 18.90 5.29
CA VAL A 99 20.48 20.27 4.81
C VAL A 99 21.95 20.61 4.92
N LYS A 100 22.55 21.05 3.82
CA LYS A 100 23.91 21.54 3.74
C LYS A 100 23.91 22.98 3.27
N VAL A 101 24.60 23.84 3.99
CA VAL A 101 24.83 25.22 3.57
C VAL A 101 26.32 25.47 3.34
N THR A 102 26.62 26.23 2.29
CA THR A 102 27.99 26.66 1.97
C THR A 102 28.03 28.17 1.80
N TYR A 103 29.02 28.81 2.42
CA TYR A 103 29.24 30.25 2.34
C TYR A 103 30.69 30.59 1.98
N GLY A 104 30.88 31.24 0.83
CA GLY A 104 32.21 31.58 0.34
C GLY A 104 33.11 30.35 0.14
N GLU A 105 34.40 30.51 0.41
CA GLU A 105 35.39 29.43 0.25
C GLU A 105 35.50 28.60 1.53
N GLY A 106 34.83 27.45 1.56
CA GLY A 106 35.06 26.39 2.55
C GLY A 106 34.26 26.46 3.85
N ASN A 107 33.41 27.48 4.06
CA ASN A 107 32.54 27.50 5.24
C ASN A 107 31.30 26.65 4.97
N ILE A 108 31.20 25.53 5.68
CA ILE A 108 30.11 24.55 5.52
C ILE A 108 29.47 24.34 6.89
N ALA A 109 28.15 24.21 6.90
CA ALA A 109 27.39 23.70 8.04
C ALA A 109 26.31 22.74 7.54
N GLU A 110 25.98 21.75 8.36
CA GLU A 110 24.99 20.72 8.04
C GLU A 110 24.03 20.54 9.23
N THR A 111 22.76 20.29 8.93
CA THR A 111 21.75 19.88 9.92
C THR A 111 20.85 18.81 9.30
N THR A 112 20.19 18.03 10.13
CA THR A 112 19.31 16.95 9.70
C THR A 112 17.91 17.12 10.29
N PHE A 113 16.92 16.59 9.59
CA PHE A 113 15.56 16.43 10.11
C PHE A 113 14.96 15.13 9.60
N LEU A 114 13.94 14.63 10.30
CA LEU A 114 13.16 13.47 9.89
C LEU A 114 11.90 13.94 9.15
N TYR A 115 11.63 13.32 8.01
CA TYR A 115 10.43 13.54 7.23
C TYR A 115 9.56 12.29 7.24
N THR A 116 8.27 12.46 7.47
CA THR A 116 7.25 11.43 7.28
C THR A 116 6.29 11.91 6.19
N PRO A 117 6.28 11.29 5.00
CA PRO A 117 5.22 11.58 4.05
C PRO A 117 3.88 11.30 4.74
N LYS A 118 2.86 12.13 4.51
CA LYS A 118 1.50 11.68 4.80
C LYS A 118 1.38 10.46 3.93
N SER A 119 1.17 9.27 4.50
CA SER A 119 1.08 8.07 3.69
C SER A 119 -0.04 8.23 2.64
N GLU A 120 0.32 8.72 1.46
CA GLU A 120 -0.24 8.34 0.17
C GLU A 120 0.39 7.01 -0.20
N VAL A 121 0.19 6.02 0.68
CA VAL A 121 -0.07 4.74 0.07
C VAL A 121 -1.46 4.92 -0.54
N ILE A 122 -1.52 5.39 -1.80
CA ILE A 122 -2.75 5.88 -2.43
C ILE A 122 -3.81 4.83 -2.15
N THR A 123 -4.75 5.19 -1.27
CA THR A 123 -5.86 4.29 -0.97
C THR A 123 -6.85 4.50 -2.09
N THR A 124 -6.71 3.70 -3.14
CA THR A 124 -7.63 3.73 -4.27
C THR A 124 -8.84 2.91 -3.90
N THR A 125 -9.99 3.57 -3.76
CA THR A 125 -11.29 2.92 -3.69
C THR A 125 -12.00 3.13 -5.00
N ASP A 126 -12.34 2.03 -5.67
CA ASP A 126 -13.04 2.07 -6.95
C ASP A 126 -13.85 0.78 -7.14
N ILE A 127 -14.59 0.71 -8.24
CA ILE A 127 -15.34 -0.46 -8.66
C ILE A 127 -14.69 -1.00 -9.93
N PHE A 128 -14.35 -2.29 -9.92
CA PHE A 128 -13.87 -2.99 -11.09
C PHE A 128 -15.02 -3.80 -11.70
N GLU A 129 -15.30 -3.60 -12.99
CA GLU A 129 -16.27 -4.41 -13.73
C GLU A 129 -15.60 -5.72 -14.18
N VAL A 130 -15.91 -6.82 -13.51
CA VAL A 130 -15.37 -8.15 -13.79
C VAL A 130 -16.18 -8.83 -14.89
N ASP A 131 -15.50 -9.32 -15.93
CA ASP A 131 -16.11 -10.09 -17.00
C ASP A 131 -16.38 -11.54 -16.55
N ALA A 132 -17.65 -11.93 -16.54
CA ALA A 132 -18.13 -13.28 -16.24
C ALA A 132 -18.56 -14.05 -17.50
N GLY A 133 -18.03 -13.65 -18.66
CA GLY A 133 -18.24 -14.30 -19.95
C GLY A 133 -19.72 -14.30 -20.35
N ASN A 134 -20.28 -15.48 -20.61
CA ASN A 134 -21.68 -15.61 -21.03
C ASN A 134 -22.70 -15.20 -19.94
N SER A 135 -22.26 -15.05 -18.69
CA SER A 135 -23.08 -14.58 -17.57
C SER A 135 -23.12 -13.05 -17.46
N GLY A 136 -22.49 -12.32 -18.38
CA GLY A 136 -22.41 -10.86 -18.38
C GLY A 136 -21.22 -10.37 -17.56
N THR A 137 -21.36 -9.19 -16.96
CA THR A 137 -20.35 -8.59 -16.09
C THR A 137 -20.91 -8.33 -14.70
N PHE A 138 -20.03 -8.12 -13.72
CA PHE A 138 -20.44 -7.70 -12.38
C PHE A 138 -19.44 -6.74 -11.75
N ASP A 139 -19.97 -5.87 -10.90
CA ASP A 139 -19.19 -4.87 -10.19
C ASP A 139 -18.57 -5.45 -8.92
N LEU A 140 -17.26 -5.29 -8.78
CA LEU A 140 -16.50 -5.65 -7.58
C LEU A 140 -15.88 -4.39 -6.99
N ALA A 141 -16.39 -3.95 -5.84
CA ALA A 141 -15.82 -2.82 -5.12
C ALA A 141 -14.53 -3.26 -4.41
N TYR A 142 -13.47 -2.46 -4.56
CA TYR A 142 -12.19 -2.72 -3.92
C TYR A 142 -11.61 -1.46 -3.28
N THR A 143 -10.73 -1.69 -2.31
CA THR A 143 -9.87 -0.64 -1.75
C THR A 143 -8.46 -1.18 -1.62
N ILE A 144 -7.52 -0.63 -2.38
CA ILE A 144 -6.11 -1.05 -2.36
C ILE A 144 -5.24 0.04 -1.74
N ARG A 145 -4.28 -0.39 -0.93
CA ARG A 145 -3.23 0.43 -0.33
C ARG A 145 -1.93 -0.36 -0.42
N GLY A 146 -0.91 0.14 -1.10
CA GLY A 146 0.44 -0.44 -1.20
C GLY A 146 0.85 -0.67 -2.65
N GLY A 147 -0.07 -0.35 -3.57
CA GLY A 147 0.07 -0.66 -4.96
C GLY A 147 -1.17 -0.23 -5.73
N THR A 148 -1.24 -0.66 -6.98
CA THR A 148 -2.35 -0.38 -7.88
C THR A 148 -2.98 -1.68 -8.37
N LEU A 149 -4.30 -1.68 -8.54
CA LEU A 149 -5.01 -2.77 -9.19
C LEU A 149 -4.83 -2.65 -10.71
N SER A 150 -4.40 -3.74 -11.36
CA SER A 150 -4.27 -3.80 -12.82
C SER A 150 -5.45 -4.51 -13.47
N ASN A 151 -5.89 -5.63 -12.90
CA ASN A 151 -6.94 -6.46 -13.47
C ASN A 151 -7.60 -7.35 -12.40
N ILE A 152 -8.87 -7.70 -12.60
CA ILE A 152 -9.53 -8.79 -11.89
C ILE A 152 -10.18 -9.69 -12.94
N SER A 153 -9.84 -10.97 -12.91
CA SER A 153 -10.39 -11.96 -13.83
C SER A 153 -10.85 -13.21 -13.08
N ILE A 154 -11.78 -13.93 -13.70
CA ILE A 154 -12.25 -15.21 -13.19
C ILE A 154 -11.36 -16.33 -13.73
N ASP A 155 -10.95 -17.24 -12.84
CA ASP A 155 -10.35 -18.51 -13.22
C ASP A 155 -11.22 -19.68 -12.74
N GLU A 156 -11.96 -20.25 -13.70
CA GLU A 156 -12.84 -21.40 -13.48
C GLU A 156 -12.08 -22.66 -13.01
N ASN A 157 -10.78 -22.80 -13.32
CA ASN A 157 -10.01 -23.99 -12.96
C ASN A 157 -9.73 -24.07 -11.46
N ILE A 158 -9.65 -22.91 -10.81
CA ILE A 158 -9.42 -22.79 -9.36
C ILE A 158 -10.68 -22.38 -8.60
N PHE A 159 -11.83 -22.24 -9.28
CA PHE A 159 -13.07 -21.73 -8.69
C PHE A 159 -12.88 -20.39 -7.96
N GLY A 160 -12.13 -19.47 -8.56
CA GLY A 160 -11.70 -18.25 -7.89
C GLY A 160 -11.49 -17.04 -8.79
N LEU A 161 -11.10 -15.94 -8.16
CA LEU A 161 -10.70 -14.71 -8.82
C LEU A 161 -9.17 -14.58 -8.80
N VAL A 162 -8.61 -14.10 -9.90
CA VAL A 162 -7.21 -13.68 -10.01
C VAL A 162 -7.17 -12.16 -10.04
N VAL A 163 -6.60 -11.57 -9.00
CA VAL A 163 -6.42 -10.14 -8.81
C VAL A 163 -4.98 -9.79 -9.12
N GLU A 164 -4.74 -9.08 -10.22
CA GLU A 164 -3.41 -8.64 -10.64
C GLU A 164 -3.13 -7.25 -10.07
N ILE A 165 -2.01 -7.11 -9.37
CA ILE A 165 -1.60 -5.85 -8.71
C ILE A 165 -0.17 -5.48 -9.09
N ASN A 166 0.15 -4.19 -9.00
CA ASN A 166 1.53 -3.71 -8.94
C ASN A 166 1.79 -3.24 -7.50
N ALA A 167 2.41 -4.09 -6.67
CA ALA A 167 2.78 -3.76 -5.29
C ALA A 167 4.08 -2.93 -5.26
N SER A 168 3.94 -1.63 -5.08
CA SER A 168 5.07 -0.68 -4.95
C SER A 168 5.60 -0.58 -3.52
N ASP A 169 4.86 -1.06 -2.53
CA ASP A 169 5.18 -1.08 -1.10
C ASP A 169 4.37 -2.20 -0.41
N ASP A 170 4.70 -2.52 0.84
CA ASP A 170 3.90 -3.39 1.68
C ASP A 170 2.49 -2.82 1.90
N GLY A 171 1.49 -3.66 1.77
CA GLY A 171 0.14 -3.20 1.56
C GLY A 171 -0.96 -4.16 1.95
N LYS A 172 -2.17 -3.74 1.60
CA LYS A 172 -3.40 -4.51 1.73
C LYS A 172 -4.40 -4.15 0.66
N ILE A 173 -5.22 -5.12 0.30
CA ILE A 173 -6.38 -4.95 -0.55
C ILE A 173 -7.63 -5.42 0.19
N VAL A 174 -8.70 -4.67 0.08
CA VAL A 174 -10.03 -5.01 0.57
C VAL A 174 -10.92 -5.26 -0.65
N LEU A 175 -11.64 -6.37 -0.64
CA LEU A 175 -12.51 -6.80 -1.74
C LEU A 175 -13.92 -7.10 -1.20
N ASP A 176 -14.92 -6.49 -1.80
CA ASP A 176 -16.33 -6.81 -1.56
C ASP A 176 -16.77 -7.89 -2.54
N LEU A 177 -16.72 -9.14 -2.09
CA LEU A 177 -17.05 -10.31 -2.89
C LEU A 177 -18.57 -10.54 -2.91
N PRO A 178 -19.26 -10.35 -4.05
CA PRO A 178 -20.68 -10.64 -4.10
C PRO A 178 -20.87 -12.15 -4.19
N ARG A 179 -21.54 -12.74 -3.19
CA ARG A 179 -21.71 -14.18 -3.03
C ARG A 179 -22.28 -14.83 -4.28
N LYS A 180 -23.23 -14.15 -4.95
CA LYS A 180 -23.80 -14.59 -6.23
C LYS A 180 -22.74 -15.00 -7.27
N TYR A 181 -21.59 -14.33 -7.31
CA TYR A 181 -20.54 -14.56 -8.31
C TYR A 181 -19.36 -15.39 -7.78
N ILE A 182 -19.04 -15.28 -6.49
CA ILE A 182 -17.97 -16.03 -5.84
C ILE A 182 -18.31 -16.23 -4.36
N ASP A 183 -18.25 -17.47 -3.88
CA ASP A 183 -18.36 -17.75 -2.45
C ASP A 183 -17.64 -19.05 -2.07
N ALA A 184 -17.37 -19.18 -0.77
CA ALA A 184 -16.90 -20.38 -0.11
C ALA A 184 -18.00 -20.85 0.85
N GLU A 185 -18.71 -21.91 0.49
CA GLU A 185 -19.87 -22.43 1.22
C GLU A 185 -19.81 -23.95 1.37
N LYS A 186 -20.12 -24.45 2.57
CA LYS A 186 -20.28 -25.88 2.84
C LYS A 186 -21.59 -26.40 2.23
N GLN A 187 -21.69 -27.71 2.03
CA GLN A 187 -22.92 -28.37 1.55
C GLN A 187 -24.18 -28.12 2.41
N ASN A 188 -24.02 -27.64 3.65
CA ASN A 188 -25.13 -27.33 4.55
C ASN A 188 -25.56 -25.85 4.52
N GLY A 189 -25.03 -25.07 3.58
CA GLY A 189 -25.37 -23.67 3.39
C GLY A 189 -24.68 -22.71 4.37
N LYS A 190 -23.55 -23.15 4.98
CA LYS A 190 -22.78 -22.32 5.91
C LYS A 190 -21.47 -21.88 5.28
N ASP A 191 -21.07 -20.67 5.60
CA ASP A 191 -19.78 -20.12 5.18
C ASP A 191 -18.61 -21.07 5.49
N GLU A 192 -17.73 -21.17 4.50
CA GLU A 192 -16.39 -21.74 4.59
C GLU A 192 -15.35 -20.62 4.38
N VAL A 193 -14.11 -20.92 4.74
CA VAL A 193 -12.98 -20.03 4.50
C VAL A 193 -12.58 -20.02 3.03
N PHE A 194 -12.20 -18.86 2.51
CA PHE A 194 -11.50 -18.75 1.23
C PHE A 194 -10.04 -19.20 1.40
N ILE A 195 -9.45 -19.72 0.32
CA ILE A 195 -8.01 -19.96 0.25
C ILE A 195 -7.39 -18.79 -0.52
N ILE A 196 -6.39 -18.13 0.05
CA ILE A 196 -5.74 -16.97 -0.56
C ILE A 196 -4.29 -17.31 -0.88
N LEU A 197 -3.93 -17.23 -2.16
CA LEU A 197 -2.57 -17.43 -2.62
C LEU A 197 -2.01 -16.11 -3.17
N VAL A 198 -0.76 -15.80 -2.85
CA VAL A 198 -0.06 -14.62 -3.35
C VAL A 198 1.14 -15.06 -4.18
N GLU A 199 1.23 -14.57 -5.41
CA GLU A 199 2.30 -14.85 -6.36
C GLU A 199 3.25 -13.65 -6.43
N LYS A 200 4.53 -13.91 -6.13
CA LYS A 200 5.61 -12.92 -6.20
C LYS A 200 6.12 -12.76 -7.63
N GLN A 201 6.79 -11.65 -7.93
CA GLN A 201 7.40 -11.41 -9.25
C GLN A 201 8.40 -12.50 -9.70
N ASN A 202 9.01 -13.24 -8.77
CA ASN A 202 9.91 -14.35 -9.08
C ASN A 202 9.18 -15.67 -9.40
N GLY A 203 7.85 -15.71 -9.33
CA GLY A 203 7.00 -16.87 -9.57
C GLY A 203 6.75 -17.76 -8.34
N ASP A 204 7.26 -17.38 -7.16
CA ASP A 204 6.96 -18.10 -5.93
C ASP A 204 5.50 -17.83 -5.51
N VAL A 205 4.80 -18.89 -5.10
CA VAL A 205 3.42 -18.82 -4.63
C VAL A 205 3.37 -19.17 -3.15
N VAL A 206 2.79 -18.30 -2.35
CA VAL A 206 2.63 -18.49 -0.90
C VAL A 206 1.16 -18.38 -0.50
N GLU A 207 0.72 -19.25 0.40
CA GLU A 207 -0.60 -19.13 1.01
C GLU A 207 -0.56 -18.06 2.11
N THR A 208 -1.57 -17.20 2.16
CA THR A 208 -1.70 -16.14 3.16
C THR A 208 -3.05 -16.18 3.86
N THR A 209 -3.12 -15.54 5.02
CA THR A 209 -4.36 -15.36 5.77
C THR A 209 -5.06 -14.07 5.40
N TYR A 210 -6.39 -14.05 5.51
CA TYR A 210 -7.20 -12.83 5.34
C TYR A 210 -8.00 -12.52 6.61
N LYS A 211 -8.49 -11.29 6.71
CA LYS A 211 -9.50 -10.90 7.69
C LYS A 211 -10.84 -10.69 7.01
N GLU A 212 -11.90 -11.21 7.60
CA GLU A 212 -13.27 -10.96 7.14
C GLU A 212 -13.85 -9.80 7.96
N GLU A 213 -14.01 -8.64 7.34
CA GLU A 213 -14.47 -7.43 8.01
C GLU A 213 -16.00 -7.43 8.15
N THR A 214 -16.69 -7.95 7.14
CA THR A 214 -18.15 -7.99 7.10
C THR A 214 -18.62 -9.18 6.30
N SER A 215 -19.57 -9.94 6.86
CA SER A 215 -20.29 -11.01 6.18
C SER A 215 -21.78 -10.73 6.26
N HIS A 216 -22.41 -10.50 5.12
CA HIS A 216 -23.87 -10.32 4.98
C HIS A 216 -24.42 -11.40 4.04
N SER A 217 -25.75 -11.45 3.86
CA SER A 217 -26.38 -12.50 3.04
C SER A 217 -25.97 -12.47 1.56
N GLU A 218 -25.53 -11.31 1.06
CA GLU A 218 -25.22 -11.12 -0.37
C GLU A 218 -23.73 -10.85 -0.66
N ILE A 219 -22.96 -10.37 0.32
CA ILE A 219 -21.57 -9.89 0.13
C ILE A 219 -20.69 -10.37 1.28
N ARG A 220 -19.45 -10.74 0.97
CA ARG A 220 -18.37 -10.98 1.92
C ARG A 220 -17.22 -10.01 1.66
N THR A 221 -16.90 -9.18 2.64
CA THR A 221 -15.77 -8.24 2.56
C THR A 221 -14.54 -8.85 3.21
N ILE A 222 -13.50 -9.07 2.41
CA ILE A 222 -12.22 -9.65 2.85
C ILE A 222 -11.08 -8.66 2.70
N MET A 223 -10.14 -8.68 3.65
CA MET A 223 -8.92 -7.89 3.66
C MET A 223 -7.70 -8.82 3.61
N ILE A 224 -6.85 -8.61 2.61
CA ILE A 224 -5.67 -9.42 2.32
C ILE A 224 -4.45 -8.51 2.37
N ASN A 225 -3.40 -8.88 3.10
CA ASN A 225 -2.13 -8.17 3.07
C ASN A 225 -1.23 -8.71 1.95
N PHE A 226 -0.40 -7.84 1.37
CA PHE A 226 0.62 -8.19 0.39
C PHE A 226 1.93 -7.43 0.71
N GLU A 227 3.05 -7.93 0.19
CA GLU A 227 4.39 -7.36 0.33
C GLU A 227 4.81 -6.61 -0.94
N GLU A 228 5.80 -5.72 -0.84
CA GLU A 228 6.43 -5.10 -2.00
C GLU A 228 6.89 -6.17 -3.02
N GLY A 229 6.54 -5.98 -4.28
CA GLY A 229 6.90 -6.92 -5.36
C GLY A 229 5.97 -8.11 -5.54
N ASP A 230 4.88 -8.21 -4.78
CA ASP A 230 3.78 -9.14 -5.09
C ASP A 230 3.05 -8.72 -6.38
N SER A 231 2.60 -9.71 -7.15
CA SER A 231 2.08 -9.50 -8.51
C SER A 231 0.65 -10.01 -8.72
N LYS A 232 0.27 -11.12 -8.08
CA LYS A 232 -1.09 -11.67 -8.17
C LYS A 232 -1.59 -12.16 -6.82
N ILE A 233 -2.88 -11.98 -6.59
CA ILE A 233 -3.60 -12.54 -5.45
C ILE A 233 -4.73 -13.41 -6.00
N GLN A 234 -4.72 -14.70 -5.66
CA GLN A 234 -5.77 -15.64 -6.04
C GLN A 234 -6.71 -15.82 -4.86
N VAL A 235 -7.99 -15.54 -5.07
CA VAL A 235 -9.06 -15.73 -4.08
C VAL A 235 -9.88 -16.95 -4.49
N ILE A 236 -9.65 -18.07 -3.82
CA ILE A 236 -10.23 -19.37 -4.18
C ILE A 236 -11.41 -19.68 -3.26
N GLY A 237 -12.57 -19.91 -3.87
CA GLY A 237 -13.80 -20.29 -3.18
C GLY A 237 -14.22 -21.73 -3.45
N THR A 238 -15.49 -22.00 -3.18
CA THR A 238 -16.15 -23.26 -3.59
C THR A 238 -16.82 -23.15 -4.95
N TYR A 239 -17.07 -21.93 -5.43
CA TYR A 239 -17.55 -21.66 -6.78
C TYR A 239 -17.15 -20.24 -7.23
N VAL A 240 -17.06 -20.07 -8.56
CA VAL A 240 -16.96 -18.78 -9.27
C VAL A 240 -17.78 -18.88 -10.56
N ILE A 241 -18.49 -17.83 -10.96
CA ILE A 241 -19.36 -17.84 -12.17
C ILE A 241 -18.51 -17.92 -13.44
N PRO A 242 -18.81 -18.79 -14.43
CA PRO A 242 -20.14 -18.97 -15.04
C PRO A 242 -20.80 -20.32 -14.78
N GLU A 243 -21.93 -20.28 -14.06
CA GLU A 243 -22.87 -21.38 -14.07
C GLU A 243 -23.48 -21.53 -15.48
N PHE A 244 -23.11 -22.59 -16.20
CA PHE A 244 -24.07 -23.24 -17.09
C PHE A 244 -25.17 -23.97 -16.28
N GLY A 245 -25.38 -23.69 -14.99
CA GLY A 245 -26.30 -24.39 -14.11
C GLY A 245 -27.70 -24.51 -14.70
N THR A 246 -28.27 -23.42 -15.21
CA THR A 246 -29.58 -23.48 -15.89
C THR A 246 -29.50 -24.16 -17.25
N ILE A 247 -28.49 -23.88 -18.08
CA ILE A 247 -28.39 -24.45 -19.44
C ILE A 247 -28.09 -25.95 -19.39
N VAL A 248 -27.15 -26.41 -18.57
CA VAL A 248 -26.83 -27.81 -18.32
C VAL A 248 -28.02 -28.52 -17.67
N MET A 249 -28.72 -27.91 -16.71
CA MET A 249 -29.93 -28.51 -16.14
C MET A 249 -31.07 -28.58 -17.17
N ILE A 250 -31.23 -27.58 -18.06
CA ILE A 250 -32.18 -27.62 -19.17
C ILE A 250 -31.79 -28.72 -20.15
N ILE A 251 -30.53 -28.79 -20.59
CA ILE A 251 -30.03 -29.83 -21.51
C ILE A 251 -30.19 -31.22 -20.90
N LEU A 252 -29.86 -31.39 -19.62
CA LEU A 252 -30.02 -32.63 -18.87
C LEU A 252 -31.51 -33.00 -18.75
N THR A 253 -32.37 -32.04 -18.41
CA THR A 253 -33.82 -32.26 -18.29
C THR A 253 -34.43 -32.63 -19.63
N VAL A 254 -34.06 -31.93 -20.71
CA VAL A 254 -34.49 -32.23 -22.08
C VAL A 254 -33.96 -33.61 -22.52
N GLY A 255 -32.72 -33.96 -22.18
CA GLY A 255 -32.11 -35.25 -22.45
C GLY A 255 -32.81 -36.41 -21.72
N ILE A 256 -33.13 -36.23 -20.44
CA ILE A 256 -33.90 -37.20 -19.66
C ILE A 256 -35.32 -37.33 -20.23
N MET A 257 -36.01 -36.22 -20.52
CA MET A 257 -37.36 -36.24 -21.06
C MET A 257 -37.44 -36.91 -22.43
N THR A 258 -36.51 -36.59 -23.35
CA THR A 258 -36.42 -37.25 -24.66
C THR A 258 -36.15 -38.74 -24.54
N SER A 259 -35.23 -39.14 -23.64
CA SER A 259 -34.94 -40.55 -23.35
C SER A 259 -36.17 -41.29 -22.81
N VAL A 260 -36.92 -40.68 -21.89
CA VAL A 260 -38.16 -41.26 -21.34
C VAL A 260 -39.24 -41.41 -22.41
N ILE A 261 -39.45 -40.40 -23.26
CA ILE A 261 -40.43 -40.44 -24.36
C ILE A 261 -40.07 -41.54 -25.37
N LEU A 262 -38.81 -41.61 -25.80
CA LEU A 262 -38.34 -42.64 -26.74
C LEU A 262 -38.47 -44.05 -26.16
N THR A 263 -38.12 -44.22 -24.88
CA THR A 263 -38.25 -45.51 -24.18
C THR A 263 -39.71 -45.93 -24.07
N ARG A 264 -40.61 -45.01 -23.68
CA ARG A 264 -42.05 -45.29 -23.60
C ARG A 264 -42.65 -45.67 -24.96
N ASN A 265 -42.21 -45.05 -26.05
CA ASN A 265 -42.72 -45.33 -27.38
C ASN A 265 -42.23 -46.67 -27.96
N ARG A 266 -41.02 -47.13 -27.58
CA ARG A 266 -40.51 -48.46 -27.97
C ARG A 266 -41.26 -49.62 -27.31
N PHE A 267 -41.81 -49.44 -26.11
CA PHE A 267 -42.66 -50.44 -25.45
C PHE A 267 -44.10 -50.53 -26.01
N GLN A 268 -44.48 -49.65 -26.94
CA GLN A 268 -45.77 -49.72 -27.64
C GLN A 268 -45.68 -50.34 -29.05
N ILE A 269 -44.50 -50.76 -29.50
CA ILE A 269 -44.38 -51.59 -30.70
C ILE A 269 -44.82 -53.02 -30.32
N LYS A 270 -46.12 -53.27 -30.42
CA LYS A 270 -46.65 -54.64 -30.47
C LYS A 270 -46.14 -55.31 -31.74
N ILE A 271 -45.47 -56.44 -31.57
CA ILE A 271 -45.36 -57.50 -32.59
C ILE A 271 -46.77 -58.05 -32.85
#